data_AF-A0A846YRD2-F1
#
_entry.id   AF-A0A846YRD2-F1
#
_cell.length_a   1.000
_cell.length_b   1.000
_cell.length_c   1.000
_cell.angle_alpha   90.00
_cell.angle_beta   90.00
_cell.angle_gamma   90.00
#
_symmetry.space_group_name_H-M   'P 1'
#
loop_
_entity.id
_entity.type
_entity.pdbx_description
1 polymer ?
#
loop_
_entity_poly.entity_id
_entity_poly.type
_entity_poly.pdbx_seq_one_letter_code
_entity_poly.pdbx_strand_id
1 'polypeptide(L)'
;MTAVTSTDKAGVPVRQTAAERRNLPDFRDIAQSLAEDEHICARPIPMRGFDPDSGTMAYVGAPCKSTVASVCPACAEKARFLRITQCREGWHLDREAEIEKTEPTEHQTGLLAARSDLFDSYQQAKADGDQGMMAGIREVVADLDAEMRESGFRGRLPAFDREPKARRTRSTRRRQDVPDLPRLKVEKNTVGRKYAGFRPSMFITLTMQSYGAINRDGAVNDKGETVGDGSPRDPESYDYERAARDVVHFSALFDRWIQNLRRAVGWNIQYYGTVEPQKRGAPHLHILIRGTVSREIVRQVTAATYRNVWWPPHDRASEVYPGDIVPIWDPARMTFVDPDWIPVGGSTSCESSDAPEWVQKETITPCHDVGTRPSRSSASS
;
A
#
# COMPACT_ATOMS: atom_id res chain seq x y z
N MET A 1 -36.20 57.82 -2.53
CA MET A 1 -36.46 57.71 -1.08
C MET A 1 -37.88 57.19 -0.90
N THR A 2 -38.02 55.89 -0.63
CA THR A 2 -39.30 55.30 -0.23
C THR A 2 -38.97 54.17 0.74
N ALA A 3 -39.60 54.23 1.91
CA ALA A 3 -39.13 53.65 3.15
C ALA A 3 -39.22 52.12 3.20
N VAL A 4 -38.18 51.52 3.77
CA VAL A 4 -38.14 50.15 4.28
C VAL A 4 -38.84 50.14 5.63
N THR A 5 -39.92 49.36 5.76
CA THR A 5 -40.41 48.85 7.05
C THR A 5 -41.20 47.56 6.83
N SER A 6 -40.55 46.42 7.05
CA SER A 6 -41.22 45.24 7.59
C SER A 6 -40.24 44.58 8.55
N THR A 7 -40.32 44.99 9.80
CA THR A 7 -39.64 44.34 10.92
C THR A 7 -40.48 43.12 11.29
N ASP A 8 -40.17 41.98 10.68
CA ASP A 8 -40.68 40.70 11.17
C ASP A 8 -40.14 40.47 12.57
N LYS A 9 -41.07 40.44 13.53
CA LYS A 9 -40.80 40.10 14.92
C LYS A 9 -40.32 38.64 14.95
N ALA A 10 -39.02 38.43 15.08
CA ALA A 10 -38.47 37.14 15.46
C ALA A 10 -39.09 36.71 16.80
N GLY A 11 -40.02 35.75 16.74
CA GLY A 11 -40.62 35.15 17.93
C GLY A 11 -39.53 34.54 18.82
N VAL A 12 -39.69 34.65 20.14
CA VAL A 12 -38.82 33.99 21.11
C VAL A 12 -38.81 32.49 20.80
N PRO A 13 -37.65 31.85 20.54
CA PRO A 13 -37.62 30.45 20.17
C PRO A 13 -38.17 29.61 21.34
N VAL A 14 -39.20 28.81 21.05
CA VAL A 14 -39.76 27.84 22.00
C VAL A 14 -38.61 26.97 22.51
N ARG A 15 -38.54 26.78 23.83
CA ARG A 15 -37.44 26.05 24.48
C ARG A 15 -37.47 24.58 24.05
N GLN A 16 -36.66 24.23 23.06
CA GLN A 16 -36.58 22.87 22.53
C GLN A 16 -35.83 21.95 23.50
N THR A 17 -36.33 20.71 23.64
CA THR A 17 -35.66 19.65 24.40
C THR A 17 -34.48 19.05 23.61
N ALA A 18 -33.56 18.38 24.31
CA ALA A 18 -32.44 17.69 23.63
C ALA A 18 -32.89 16.49 22.77
N ALA A 19 -34.07 15.92 23.03
CA ALA A 19 -34.66 14.89 22.19
C ALA A 19 -35.21 15.48 20.89
N GLU A 20 -35.94 16.61 20.98
CA GLU A 20 -36.44 17.33 19.80
C GLU A 20 -35.32 17.80 18.88
N ARG A 21 -34.20 18.31 19.43
CA ARG A 21 -33.03 18.68 18.62
C ARG A 21 -32.35 17.50 17.92
N ARG A 22 -32.37 16.31 18.52
CA ARG A 22 -31.82 15.08 17.89
C ARG A 22 -32.72 14.52 16.79
N ASN A 23 -34.01 14.86 16.81
CA ASN A 23 -34.95 14.48 15.76
C ASN A 23 -34.94 15.44 14.56
N LEU A 24 -34.26 16.58 14.68
CA LEU A 24 -34.05 17.47 13.53
C LEU A 24 -33.01 16.85 12.58
N PRO A 25 -33.15 17.06 11.26
CA PRO A 25 -32.16 16.59 10.30
C PRO A 25 -30.77 17.14 10.62
N ASP A 26 -29.76 16.25 10.68
CA ASP A 26 -28.38 16.70 10.77
C ASP A 26 -27.90 17.20 9.42
N PHE A 27 -27.19 18.32 9.43
CA PHE A 27 -26.61 18.90 8.22
C PHE A 27 -25.67 17.91 7.51
N ARG A 28 -24.93 17.09 8.28
CA ARG A 28 -23.97 16.13 7.71
C ARG A 28 -24.67 15.00 6.99
N ASP A 29 -25.77 14.49 7.55
CA ASP A 29 -26.57 13.45 6.91
C ASP A 29 -27.20 13.96 5.61
N ILE A 30 -27.74 15.19 5.61
CA ILE A 30 -28.26 15.83 4.38
C ILE A 30 -27.15 16.01 3.35
N ALA A 31 -26.00 16.55 3.76
CA ALA A 31 -24.88 16.78 2.86
C ALA A 31 -24.33 15.47 2.28
N GLN A 32 -24.30 14.40 3.07
CA GLN A 32 -23.92 13.06 2.61
C GLN A 32 -24.95 12.49 1.62
N SER A 33 -26.25 12.57 1.93
CA SER A 33 -27.30 12.10 1.02
C SER A 33 -27.26 12.84 -0.32
N LEU A 34 -27.17 14.18 -0.28
CA LEU A 34 -27.06 14.99 -1.50
C LEU A 34 -25.78 14.65 -2.28
N ALA A 35 -24.68 14.37 -1.58
CA ALA A 35 -23.44 13.94 -2.22
C ALA A 35 -23.59 12.60 -2.95
N GLU A 36 -24.34 11.66 -2.36
CA GLU A 36 -24.64 10.37 -2.97
C GLU A 36 -25.57 10.53 -4.19
N ASP A 37 -26.63 11.35 -4.09
CA ASP A 37 -27.57 11.63 -5.18
C ASP A 37 -26.90 12.29 -6.39
N GLU A 38 -25.97 13.22 -6.16
CA GLU A 38 -25.22 13.92 -7.21
C GLU A 38 -23.97 13.15 -7.68
N HIS A 39 -23.78 11.91 -7.23
CA HIS A 39 -22.62 11.07 -7.54
C HIS A 39 -21.26 11.75 -7.24
N ILE A 40 -21.19 12.54 -6.17
CA ILE A 40 -19.97 13.18 -5.67
C ILE A 40 -19.44 12.49 -4.41
N CYS A 41 -18.19 12.78 -4.04
CA CYS A 41 -17.55 12.13 -2.91
C CYS A 41 -18.15 12.59 -1.57
N ALA A 42 -18.91 11.73 -0.89
CA ALA A 42 -19.43 11.96 0.46
C ALA A 42 -18.35 12.06 1.57
N ARG A 43 -17.10 11.68 1.28
CA ARG A 43 -16.00 11.64 2.25
C ARG A 43 -14.81 12.50 1.80
N PRO A 44 -14.97 13.83 1.65
CA PRO A 44 -13.88 14.67 1.18
C PRO A 44 -12.72 14.69 2.20
N ILE A 45 -11.50 14.58 1.69
CA ILE A 45 -10.28 14.75 2.47
C ILE A 45 -9.85 16.22 2.34
N PRO A 46 -9.75 16.99 3.43
CA PRO A 46 -9.30 18.37 3.37
C PRO A 46 -7.83 18.40 2.95
N MET A 47 -7.55 19.05 1.82
CA MET A 47 -6.19 19.30 1.36
C MET A 47 -5.93 20.79 1.32
N ARG A 48 -4.72 21.20 1.74
CA ARG A 48 -4.30 22.59 1.66
C ARG A 48 -3.83 22.88 0.23
N GLY A 49 -4.58 23.70 -0.49
CA GLY A 49 -4.22 24.21 -1.82
C GLY A 49 -3.58 25.59 -1.73
N PHE A 50 -2.55 25.81 -2.55
CA PHE A 50 -1.99 27.12 -2.83
C PHE A 50 -2.39 27.53 -4.24
N ASP A 51 -2.95 28.72 -4.38
CA ASP A 51 -3.18 29.33 -5.68
C ASP A 51 -2.03 30.30 -6.00
N PRO A 52 -1.17 29.99 -6.99
CA PRO A 52 -0.02 30.82 -7.33
C PRO A 52 -0.41 32.19 -7.92
N ASP A 53 -1.58 32.32 -8.54
CA ASP A 53 -2.00 33.57 -9.17
C ASP A 53 -2.52 34.59 -8.14
N SER A 54 -3.23 34.11 -7.11
CA SER A 54 -3.78 34.96 -6.05
C SER A 54 -2.91 35.03 -4.78
N GLY A 55 -1.93 34.14 -4.64
CA GLY A 55 -1.11 33.98 -3.44
C GLY A 55 -1.90 33.45 -2.23
N THR A 56 -3.12 32.95 -2.42
CA THR A 56 -4.00 32.54 -1.32
C THR A 56 -3.87 31.04 -1.00
N MET A 57 -4.01 30.72 0.30
CA MET A 57 -4.05 29.36 0.80
C MET A 57 -5.47 29.02 1.22
N ALA A 58 -6.03 27.93 0.70
CA ALA A 58 -7.38 27.47 1.05
C ALA A 58 -7.40 25.96 1.33
N TYR A 59 -8.35 25.52 2.17
CA TYR A 59 -8.66 24.10 2.31
C TYR A 59 -9.66 23.70 1.22
N VAL A 60 -9.24 22.79 0.34
CA VAL A 60 -10.05 22.25 -0.74
C VAL A 60 -10.39 20.79 -0.42
N GLY A 61 -11.65 20.40 -0.60
CA GLY A 61 -12.08 19.02 -0.45
C GLY A 61 -11.62 18.16 -1.63
N ALA A 62 -10.68 17.26 -1.40
CA ALA A 62 -10.29 16.25 -2.39
C ALA A 62 -11.14 14.97 -2.24
N PRO A 63 -11.46 14.24 -3.32
CA PRO A 63 -12.19 12.98 -3.19
C PRO A 63 -11.39 11.94 -2.41
N CYS A 64 -12.06 11.08 -1.63
CA CYS A 64 -11.40 10.03 -0.85
C CYS A 64 -10.70 8.97 -1.71
N LYS A 65 -11.09 8.83 -2.99
CA LYS A 65 -10.57 7.83 -3.94
C LYS A 65 -10.74 6.38 -3.45
N SER A 66 -11.68 6.11 -2.55
CA SER A 66 -12.03 4.75 -2.16
C SER A 66 -12.47 3.96 -3.40
N THR A 67 -11.98 2.73 -3.53
CA THR A 67 -12.39 1.79 -4.58
C THR A 67 -13.46 0.81 -4.09
N VAL A 68 -13.88 0.93 -2.82
CA VAL A 68 -14.89 0.07 -2.19
C VAL A 68 -16.23 0.79 -2.16
N ALA A 69 -17.22 0.24 -2.87
CA ALA A 69 -18.53 0.88 -3.06
C ALA A 69 -19.29 1.11 -1.74
N SER A 70 -19.19 0.17 -0.78
CA SER A 70 -19.80 0.34 0.55
C SER A 70 -19.16 1.45 1.40
N VAL A 71 -17.96 1.92 1.03
CA VAL A 71 -17.25 3.02 1.71
C VAL A 71 -17.56 4.36 1.06
N CYS A 72 -17.63 4.41 -0.27
CA CYS A 72 -18.02 5.59 -1.06
C CYS A 72 -18.42 5.15 -2.49
N PRO A 73 -19.73 5.08 -2.81
CA PRO A 73 -20.22 4.62 -4.11
C PRO A 73 -19.69 5.46 -5.27
N ALA A 74 -19.77 6.80 -5.16
CA ALA A 74 -19.32 7.74 -6.19
C ALA A 74 -17.84 7.57 -6.58
N CYS A 75 -16.95 7.46 -5.59
CA CYS A 75 -15.51 7.27 -5.86
C CYS A 75 -15.23 5.89 -6.46
N ALA A 76 -15.90 4.84 -5.99
CA ALA A 76 -15.73 3.49 -6.50
C ALA A 76 -16.22 3.38 -7.96
N GLU A 77 -17.37 3.98 -8.28
CA GLU A 77 -17.89 4.06 -9.64
C GLU A 77 -16.95 4.82 -10.56
N LYS A 78 -16.47 6.00 -10.16
CA LYS A 78 -15.48 6.77 -10.92
C LYS A 78 -14.20 5.99 -11.17
N ALA A 79 -13.70 5.26 -10.15
CA ALA A 79 -12.53 4.41 -10.29
C ALA A 79 -12.77 3.24 -11.26
N ARG A 80 -13.94 2.60 -11.18
CA ARG A 80 -14.36 1.54 -12.12
C ARG A 80 -14.45 2.08 -13.54
N PHE A 81 -15.12 3.21 -13.75
CA PHE A 81 -15.24 3.86 -15.05
C PHE A 81 -13.87 4.17 -15.64
N LEU A 82 -12.96 4.76 -14.85
CA LEU A 82 -11.59 5.02 -15.28
C LEU A 82 -10.88 3.74 -15.76
N ARG A 83 -11.02 2.61 -15.05
CA ARG A 83 -10.43 1.33 -15.46
C ARG A 83 -11.04 0.78 -16.74
N ILE A 84 -12.35 0.91 -16.92
CA ILE A 84 -13.04 0.53 -18.15
C ILE A 84 -12.54 1.37 -19.33
N THR A 85 -12.46 2.69 -19.16
CA THR A 85 -11.96 3.62 -20.20
C THR A 85 -10.52 3.30 -20.57
N GLN A 86 -9.63 3.14 -19.57
CA GLN A 86 -8.24 2.75 -19.81
C GLN A 86 -8.14 1.42 -20.58
N CYS A 87 -9.01 0.44 -20.28
CA CYS A 87 -9.02 -0.82 -21.01
C CYS A 87 -9.50 -0.62 -22.45
N ARG A 88 -10.61 0.09 -22.65
CA ARG A 88 -11.18 0.32 -23.98
C ARG A 88 -10.23 1.07 -24.90
N GLU A 89 -9.60 2.13 -24.39
CA GLU A 89 -8.71 3.00 -25.17
C GLU A 89 -7.29 2.43 -25.29
N GLY A 90 -6.78 1.81 -24.22
CA GLY A 90 -5.38 1.39 -24.14
C GLY A 90 -5.09 -0.02 -24.65
N TRP A 91 -6.08 -0.93 -24.60
CA TRP A 91 -5.82 -2.37 -24.81
C TRP A 91 -5.32 -2.70 -26.22
N HIS A 92 -5.91 -2.04 -27.23
CA HIS A 92 -5.63 -2.28 -28.63
C HIS A 92 -4.61 -1.32 -29.23
N LEU A 93 -3.96 -0.47 -28.42
CA LEU A 93 -2.88 0.38 -28.91
C LEU A 93 -1.80 -0.49 -29.60
N ASP A 94 -1.06 0.11 -30.52
CA ASP A 94 0.04 -0.55 -31.22
C ASP A 94 1.42 -0.01 -30.83
N ARG A 95 1.41 1.09 -30.09
CA ARG A 95 2.55 1.79 -29.51
C ARG A 95 2.39 1.92 -27.99
N GLU A 96 3.49 2.26 -27.33
CA GLU A 96 3.45 2.66 -25.93
C GLU A 96 2.66 3.96 -25.79
N ALA A 97 1.95 4.12 -24.67
CA ALA A 97 1.30 5.39 -24.38
C ALA A 97 2.37 6.48 -24.23
N GLU A 98 2.30 7.50 -25.07
CA GLU A 98 3.18 8.65 -25.00
C GLU A 98 2.81 9.47 -23.75
N ILE A 99 3.78 9.62 -22.85
CA ILE A 99 3.67 10.55 -21.73
C ILE A 99 4.37 11.80 -22.20
N GLU A 100 3.60 12.81 -22.60
CA GLU A 100 4.14 14.14 -22.90
C GLU A 100 4.85 14.66 -21.66
N LYS A 101 6.14 14.96 -21.81
CA LYS A 101 6.95 15.60 -20.78
C LYS A 101 7.17 17.02 -21.24
N THR A 102 6.89 17.97 -20.36
CA THR A 102 7.29 19.36 -20.57
C THR A 102 8.81 19.41 -20.70
N GLU A 103 9.30 20.07 -21.75
CA GLU A 103 10.73 20.34 -21.89
C GLU A 103 11.20 21.26 -20.76
N PRO A 104 12.40 21.04 -20.21
CA PRO A 104 12.93 21.90 -19.18
C PRO A 104 13.16 23.30 -19.76
N THR A 105 12.83 24.33 -18.99
CA THR A 105 13.14 25.72 -19.36
C THR A 105 14.64 25.98 -19.27
N GLU A 106 15.12 27.05 -19.91
CA GLU A 106 16.51 27.49 -19.78
C GLU A 106 16.88 27.76 -18.31
N HIS A 107 15.98 28.39 -17.56
CA HIS A 107 16.14 28.63 -16.14
C HIS A 107 16.30 27.32 -15.34
N GLN A 108 15.41 26.34 -15.55
CA GLN A 108 15.50 25.04 -14.88
C GLN A 108 16.82 24.32 -15.19
N THR A 109 17.27 24.40 -16.44
CA THR A 109 18.55 23.81 -16.87
C THR A 109 19.72 24.52 -16.21
N GLY A 110 19.66 25.86 -16.09
CA GLY A 110 20.63 26.68 -15.37
C GLY A 110 20.73 26.34 -13.88
N LEU A 111 19.60 26.14 -13.19
CA LEU A 111 19.59 25.73 -11.78
C LEU A 111 20.29 24.38 -11.58
N LEU A 112 20.03 23.41 -12.47
CA LEU A 112 20.69 22.11 -12.39
C LEU A 112 22.20 22.21 -12.67
N ALA A 113 22.61 23.05 -13.63
CA ALA A 113 24.01 23.29 -13.94
C ALA A 113 24.74 23.94 -12.75
N ALA A 114 24.18 25.02 -12.19
CA ALA A 114 24.74 25.70 -11.02
C ALA A 114 24.87 24.75 -9.82
N ARG A 115 23.87 23.90 -9.59
CA ARG A 115 23.95 22.86 -8.56
C ARG A 115 25.05 21.83 -8.82
N SER A 116 25.33 21.50 -10.08
CA SER A 116 26.44 20.61 -10.46
C SER A 116 27.79 21.25 -10.16
N ASP A 117 27.97 22.53 -10.50
CA ASP A 117 29.21 23.26 -10.23
C ASP A 117 29.50 23.37 -8.72
N LEU A 118 28.44 23.58 -7.92
CA LEU A 118 28.53 23.55 -6.46
C LEU A 118 28.87 22.16 -5.92
N PHE A 119 28.47 21.08 -6.58
CA PHE A 119 28.86 19.73 -6.17
C PHE A 119 30.36 19.52 -6.34
N ASP A 120 30.94 19.96 -7.46
CA ASP A 120 32.38 19.86 -7.69
C ASP A 120 33.17 20.71 -6.67
N SER A 121 32.71 21.92 -6.42
CA SER A 121 33.26 22.81 -5.39
C SER A 121 33.17 22.18 -3.99
N TYR A 122 32.06 21.51 -3.69
CA TYR A 122 31.86 20.82 -2.42
C TYR A 122 32.82 19.64 -2.25
N GLN A 123 33.01 18.86 -3.32
CA GLN A 123 33.91 17.72 -3.31
C GLN A 123 35.37 18.15 -3.14
N GLN A 124 35.77 19.28 -3.74
CA GLN A 124 37.09 19.87 -3.53
C GLN A 124 37.26 20.35 -2.08
N ALA A 125 36.32 21.14 -1.56
CA ALA A 125 36.35 21.59 -0.16
C ALA A 125 36.41 20.41 0.84
N LYS A 126 35.70 19.33 0.53
CA LYS A 126 35.74 18.09 1.31
C LYS A 126 37.10 17.39 1.26
N ALA A 127 37.76 17.37 0.10
CA ALA A 127 39.10 16.81 -0.05
C ALA A 127 40.13 17.63 0.74
N ASP A 128 39.98 18.95 0.75
CA ASP A 128 40.85 19.88 1.47
C ASP A 128 40.55 19.96 2.98
N GLY A 129 39.47 19.33 3.43
CA GLY A 129 39.02 19.34 4.82
C GLY A 129 38.40 20.68 5.27
N ASP A 130 38.07 21.57 4.34
CA ASP A 130 37.51 22.89 4.61
C ASP A 130 36.02 22.81 4.99
N GLN A 131 35.77 22.64 6.29
CA GLN A 131 34.42 22.56 6.84
C GLN A 131 33.61 23.86 6.64
N GLY A 132 34.28 25.01 6.58
CA GLY A 132 33.61 26.32 6.40
C GLY A 132 33.03 26.44 5.00
N MET A 133 33.85 26.15 3.98
CA MET A 133 33.42 26.16 2.58
C MET A 133 32.33 25.09 2.34
N MET A 134 32.48 23.90 2.90
CA MET A 134 31.45 22.85 2.84
C MET A 134 30.11 23.31 3.44
N ALA A 135 30.13 24.04 4.57
CA ALA A 135 28.92 24.56 5.20
C ALA A 135 28.25 25.64 4.33
N GLY A 136 29.02 26.59 3.81
CA GLY A 136 28.50 27.65 2.93
C GLY A 136 27.89 27.09 1.65
N ILE A 137 28.54 26.11 1.01
CA ILE A 137 27.98 25.48 -0.20
C ILE A 137 26.64 24.78 0.11
N ARG A 138 26.49 24.13 1.28
CA ARG A 138 25.22 23.48 1.64
C ARG A 138 24.07 24.46 1.81
N GLU A 139 24.34 25.66 2.32
CA GLU A 139 23.36 26.73 2.44
C GLU A 139 22.87 27.17 1.05
N VAL A 140 23.81 27.48 0.14
CA VAL A 140 23.48 27.88 -1.23
C VAL A 140 22.72 26.77 -1.98
N VAL A 141 23.10 25.51 -1.79
CA VAL A 141 22.40 24.37 -2.40
C VAL A 141 21.00 24.19 -1.83
N ALA A 142 20.76 24.52 -0.56
CA ALA A 142 19.43 24.45 0.03
C ALA A 142 18.46 25.45 -0.62
N ASP A 143 18.95 26.66 -0.91
CA ASP A 143 18.19 27.69 -1.62
C ASP A 143 17.94 27.28 -3.08
N LEU A 144 18.97 26.80 -3.78
CA LEU A 144 18.84 26.23 -5.13
C LEU A 144 17.84 25.06 -5.17
N ASP A 145 17.88 24.13 -4.21
CA ASP A 145 16.93 23.02 -4.12
C ASP A 145 15.48 23.50 -3.84
N ALA A 146 15.30 24.67 -3.21
CA ALA A 146 14.00 25.31 -3.02
C ALA A 146 13.51 25.92 -4.34
N GLU A 147 14.36 26.70 -5.02
CA GLU A 147 14.07 27.31 -6.31
C GLU A 147 13.80 26.27 -7.41
N MET A 148 14.55 25.16 -7.44
CA MET A 148 14.27 24.02 -8.32
C MET A 148 12.87 23.44 -8.06
N ARG A 149 12.43 23.37 -6.81
CA ARG A 149 11.09 22.86 -6.47
C ARG A 149 10.00 23.83 -6.92
N GLU A 150 10.20 25.12 -6.68
CA GLU A 150 9.28 26.20 -7.06
C GLU A 150 9.16 26.33 -8.58
N SER A 151 10.26 26.17 -9.32
CA SER A 151 10.27 26.14 -10.78
C SER A 151 9.64 24.88 -11.38
N GLY A 152 9.28 23.87 -10.57
CA GLY A 152 8.50 22.71 -11.00
C GLY A 152 9.27 21.40 -11.21
N PHE A 153 10.51 21.27 -10.72
CA PHE A 153 11.20 19.98 -10.74
C PHE A 153 10.42 18.91 -9.97
N ARG A 154 10.32 17.70 -10.55
CA ARG A 154 9.76 16.53 -9.87
C ARG A 154 10.85 15.76 -9.14
N GLY A 155 10.62 15.51 -7.85
CA GLY A 155 11.51 14.71 -7.00
C GLY A 155 12.57 15.56 -6.29
N ARG A 156 13.31 14.93 -5.38
CA ARG A 156 14.38 15.58 -4.59
C ARG A 156 15.73 14.99 -4.98
N LEU A 157 16.70 15.85 -5.26
CA LEU A 157 18.09 15.44 -5.47
C LEU A 157 18.74 15.03 -4.13
N PRO A 158 19.71 14.10 -4.13
CA PRO A 158 20.42 13.74 -2.92
C PRO A 158 21.25 14.93 -2.40
N ALA A 159 21.34 15.06 -1.07
CA ALA A 159 22.30 15.95 -0.42
C ALA A 159 23.74 15.50 -0.71
N PHE A 160 24.68 16.45 -0.73
CA PHE A 160 26.08 16.20 -1.10
C PHE A 160 26.84 15.33 -0.09
N ASP A 161 26.54 15.48 1.20
CA ASP A 161 27.07 14.70 2.32
C ASP A 161 26.22 13.50 2.69
N ARG A 162 25.30 13.06 1.82
CA ARG A 162 24.41 11.96 2.14
C ARG A 162 25.24 10.73 2.53
N GLU A 163 25.23 10.43 3.83
CA GLU A 163 25.88 9.24 4.32
C GLU A 163 25.26 8.01 3.65
N PRO A 164 26.09 7.05 3.21
CA PRO A 164 25.58 5.79 2.71
C PRO A 164 24.83 5.11 3.84
N LYS A 165 23.50 5.12 3.75
CA LYS A 165 22.65 4.39 4.70
C LYS A 165 23.12 2.95 4.73
N ALA A 166 23.30 2.42 5.95
CA ALA A 166 23.61 1.01 6.15
C ALA A 166 22.66 0.19 5.26
N ARG A 167 23.25 -0.62 4.37
CA ARG A 167 22.46 -1.42 3.44
C ARG A 167 21.51 -2.25 4.27
N ARG A 168 20.21 -2.08 4.06
CA ARG A 168 19.20 -2.87 4.76
C ARG A 168 19.41 -4.34 4.39
N THR A 169 20.03 -5.10 5.28
CA THR A 169 20.20 -6.54 5.16
C THR A 169 18.85 -7.17 5.43
N ARG A 170 18.15 -7.56 4.36
CA ARG A 170 16.95 -8.39 4.49
C ARG A 170 17.39 -9.83 4.61
N SER A 171 16.72 -10.59 5.49
CA SER A 171 16.88 -12.04 5.53
C SER A 171 16.68 -12.60 4.12
N THR A 172 17.67 -13.36 3.66
CA THR A 172 17.65 -14.05 2.36
C THR A 172 17.06 -15.44 2.49
N ARG A 173 16.46 -15.79 3.64
CA ARG A 173 15.85 -17.11 3.85
C ARG A 173 14.76 -17.32 2.80
N ARG A 174 15.10 -18.15 1.81
CA ARG A 174 14.30 -18.47 0.65
C ARG A 174 13.93 -19.95 0.75
N ARG A 175 12.69 -20.29 0.41
CA ARG A 175 12.33 -21.70 0.22
C ARG A 175 13.19 -22.24 -0.93
N GLN A 176 13.86 -23.37 -0.69
CA GLN A 176 14.73 -24.03 -1.66
C GLN A 176 14.02 -25.16 -2.41
N ASP A 177 12.81 -25.51 -1.98
CA ASP A 177 11.97 -26.59 -2.50
C ASP A 177 11.03 -26.12 -3.63
N VAL A 178 11.28 -24.94 -4.20
CA VAL A 178 10.49 -24.38 -5.30
C VAL A 178 11.25 -24.44 -6.62
N PRO A 179 10.54 -24.63 -7.75
CA PRO A 179 11.18 -24.63 -9.07
C PRO A 179 11.95 -23.33 -9.32
N ASP A 180 13.13 -23.44 -9.94
CA ASP A 180 13.84 -22.25 -10.40
C ASP A 180 13.16 -21.68 -11.65
N LEU A 181 13.06 -20.35 -11.70
CA LEU A 181 12.41 -19.65 -12.80
C LEU A 181 13.47 -19.02 -13.70
N PRO A 182 13.23 -18.95 -15.02
CA PRO A 182 14.04 -18.11 -15.89
C PRO A 182 14.12 -16.68 -15.36
N ARG A 183 15.30 -16.07 -15.41
CA ARG A 183 15.54 -14.70 -14.93
C ARG A 183 16.03 -13.84 -16.08
N LEU A 184 15.10 -13.45 -16.94
CA LEU A 184 15.37 -12.59 -18.08
C LEU A 184 15.42 -11.12 -17.65
N LYS A 185 16.21 -10.33 -18.36
CA LYS A 185 16.20 -8.87 -18.23
C LYS A 185 14.85 -8.36 -18.73
N VAL A 186 14.14 -7.59 -17.90
CA VAL A 186 12.82 -7.08 -18.23
C VAL A 186 12.94 -5.84 -19.11
N GLU A 187 12.49 -5.94 -20.35
CA GLU A 187 12.37 -4.80 -21.28
C GLU A 187 11.30 -3.80 -20.80
N LYS A 188 11.45 -2.53 -21.21
CA LYS A 188 10.54 -1.43 -20.82
C LYS A 188 9.27 -1.34 -21.70
N ASN A 189 9.09 -2.25 -22.66
CA ASN A 189 7.92 -2.32 -23.52
C ASN A 189 6.75 -3.07 -22.84
N THR A 190 5.55 -2.61 -23.15
CA THR A 190 4.28 -3.20 -22.72
C THR A 190 3.44 -3.68 -23.90
N VAL A 191 3.78 -3.28 -25.13
CA VAL A 191 3.17 -3.82 -26.35
C VAL A 191 3.78 -5.20 -26.65
N GLY A 192 2.92 -6.23 -26.66
CA GLY A 192 3.32 -7.60 -26.94
C GLY A 192 3.74 -7.83 -28.40
N ARG A 193 4.44 -8.95 -28.63
CA ARG A 193 4.88 -9.39 -29.96
C ARG A 193 3.70 -9.55 -30.93
N LYS A 194 3.90 -9.11 -32.17
CA LYS A 194 2.97 -9.30 -33.30
C LYS A 194 3.23 -10.65 -33.97
N TYR A 195 2.17 -11.40 -34.27
CA TYR A 195 2.22 -12.65 -35.01
C TYR A 195 1.41 -12.52 -36.29
N ALA A 196 2.07 -12.59 -37.45
CA ALA A 196 1.42 -12.54 -38.77
C ALA A 196 0.40 -11.40 -38.92
N GLY A 197 0.68 -10.21 -38.37
CA GLY A 197 -0.27 -9.08 -38.42
C GLY A 197 -1.13 -8.89 -37.16
N PHE A 198 -1.28 -9.92 -36.33
CA PHE A 198 -2.17 -9.92 -35.17
C PHE A 198 -1.44 -9.68 -33.85
N ARG A 199 -2.13 -9.05 -32.89
CA ARG A 199 -1.68 -8.88 -31.51
C ARG A 199 -2.51 -9.78 -30.60
N PRO A 200 -1.95 -10.89 -30.11
CA PRO A 200 -2.74 -11.82 -29.33
C PRO A 200 -2.94 -11.29 -27.91
N SER A 201 -3.96 -11.82 -27.26
CA SER A 201 -4.19 -11.68 -25.83
C SER A 201 -4.38 -13.06 -25.22
N MET A 202 -4.04 -13.20 -23.95
CA MET A 202 -4.18 -14.45 -23.22
C MET A 202 -5.05 -14.20 -22.00
N PHE A 203 -6.10 -15.01 -21.84
CA PHE A 203 -6.90 -15.02 -20.63
C PHE A 203 -6.43 -16.14 -19.71
N ILE A 204 -6.16 -15.81 -18.45
CA ILE A 204 -5.67 -16.72 -17.42
C ILE A 204 -6.60 -16.63 -16.23
N THR A 205 -7.03 -17.80 -15.75
CA THR A 205 -7.76 -17.92 -14.50
C THR A 205 -6.87 -18.59 -13.46
N LEU A 206 -6.71 -17.96 -12.30
CA LEU A 206 -6.02 -18.53 -11.15
C LEU A 206 -7.03 -18.74 -10.02
N THR A 207 -7.03 -19.95 -9.45
CA THR A 207 -7.90 -20.31 -8.33
C THR A 207 -7.05 -20.83 -7.19
N MET A 208 -7.45 -20.50 -5.97
CA MET A 208 -6.86 -21.13 -4.79
C MET A 208 -7.16 -22.63 -4.75
N GLN A 209 -6.36 -23.37 -3.97
CA GLN A 209 -6.66 -24.78 -3.73
C GLN A 209 -7.93 -24.91 -2.88
N SER A 210 -8.53 -26.10 -2.87
CA SER A 210 -9.68 -26.38 -2.01
C SER A 210 -9.28 -26.32 -0.54
N TYR A 211 -10.22 -25.85 0.29
CA TYR A 211 -10.12 -25.83 1.75
C TYR A 211 -10.95 -26.95 2.41
N GLY A 212 -11.66 -27.76 1.61
CA GLY A 212 -12.61 -28.75 2.11
C GLY A 212 -13.90 -28.79 1.28
N ALA A 213 -14.68 -29.85 1.48
CA ALA A 213 -15.98 -29.99 0.84
C ALA A 213 -17.02 -29.08 1.51
N ILE A 214 -17.92 -28.52 0.72
CA ILE A 214 -19.09 -27.77 1.21
C ILE A 214 -20.38 -28.52 0.89
N ASN A 215 -21.44 -28.19 1.60
CA ASN A 215 -22.77 -28.69 1.31
C ASN A 215 -23.24 -28.22 -0.08
N ARG A 216 -24.08 -29.06 -0.72
CA ARG A 216 -24.64 -28.80 -2.06
C ARG A 216 -26.11 -28.41 -2.00
N ASP A 217 -26.66 -28.37 -0.81
CA ASP A 217 -28.02 -28.06 -0.41
C ASP A 217 -28.02 -27.05 0.74
N GLY A 218 -29.20 -26.76 1.30
CA GLY A 218 -29.38 -25.80 2.39
C GLY A 218 -29.71 -24.37 1.94
N ALA A 219 -29.68 -24.09 0.63
CA ALA A 219 -30.16 -22.85 0.05
C ALA A 219 -30.92 -23.10 -1.26
N VAL A 220 -31.64 -22.08 -1.71
CA VAL A 220 -32.35 -22.06 -3.00
C VAL A 220 -31.93 -20.79 -3.73
N ASN A 221 -31.55 -20.92 -5.00
CA ASN A 221 -31.16 -19.75 -5.79
C ASN A 221 -32.39 -18.99 -6.32
N ASP A 222 -32.15 -17.84 -6.97
CA ASP A 222 -33.21 -17.00 -7.57
C ASP A 222 -34.06 -17.71 -8.64
N LYS A 223 -33.64 -18.90 -9.09
CA LYS A 223 -34.35 -19.75 -10.06
C LYS A 223 -35.16 -20.89 -9.40
N GLY A 224 -35.17 -20.97 -8.07
CA GLY A 224 -35.85 -22.04 -7.35
C GLY A 224 -35.07 -23.37 -7.28
N GLU A 225 -33.81 -23.40 -7.73
CA GLU A 225 -32.98 -24.60 -7.71
C GLU A 225 -32.27 -24.74 -6.35
N THR A 226 -32.23 -25.96 -5.80
CA THR A 226 -31.47 -26.26 -4.59
C THR A 226 -29.97 -26.08 -4.84
N VAL A 227 -29.35 -25.24 -4.02
CA VAL A 227 -27.91 -24.95 -4.06
C VAL A 227 -27.31 -25.07 -2.66
N GLY A 228 -25.99 -25.15 -2.62
CA GLY A 228 -25.24 -25.15 -1.37
C GLY A 228 -25.37 -23.81 -0.64
N ASP A 229 -25.71 -23.86 0.65
CA ASP A 229 -25.65 -22.72 1.58
C ASP A 229 -24.21 -22.21 1.82
N GLY A 230 -23.21 -22.94 1.33
CA GLY A 230 -21.80 -22.62 1.49
C GLY A 230 -21.24 -23.04 2.85
N SER A 231 -21.97 -23.74 3.70
CA SER A 231 -21.44 -24.33 4.93
C SER A 231 -20.49 -25.50 4.60
N PRO A 232 -19.41 -25.71 5.37
CA PRO A 232 -18.58 -26.90 5.19
C PRO A 232 -19.39 -28.16 5.47
N ARG A 233 -19.16 -29.19 4.67
CA ARG A 233 -19.79 -30.49 4.89
C ARG A 233 -19.37 -31.12 6.21
N ASP A 234 -18.12 -30.90 6.57
CA ASP A 234 -17.54 -31.24 7.86
C ASP A 234 -16.80 -30.00 8.39
N PRO A 235 -17.39 -29.27 9.36
CA PRO A 235 -16.76 -28.11 9.96
C PRO A 235 -15.46 -28.44 10.71
N GLU A 236 -15.25 -29.65 11.20
CA GLU A 236 -14.04 -29.96 11.98
C GLU A 236 -12.81 -30.17 11.09
N SER A 237 -12.99 -30.66 9.87
CA SER A 237 -11.90 -30.92 8.91
C SER A 237 -11.70 -29.82 7.86
N TYR A 238 -12.54 -28.78 7.85
CA TYR A 238 -12.39 -27.67 6.90
C TYR A 238 -11.20 -26.78 7.28
N ASP A 239 -10.35 -26.45 6.30
CA ASP A 239 -9.13 -25.68 6.51
C ASP A 239 -9.42 -24.16 6.53
N TYR A 240 -10.00 -23.70 7.64
CA TYR A 240 -10.29 -22.28 7.87
C TYR A 240 -9.03 -21.43 7.96
N GLU A 241 -7.95 -21.97 8.54
CA GLU A 241 -6.69 -21.27 8.69
C GLU A 241 -6.13 -20.88 7.32
N ARG A 242 -6.06 -21.85 6.40
CA ARG A 242 -5.57 -21.59 5.05
C ARG A 242 -6.50 -20.65 4.30
N ALA A 243 -7.81 -20.83 4.41
CA ALA A 243 -8.76 -19.91 3.78
C ALA A 243 -8.55 -18.46 4.23
N ALA A 244 -8.36 -18.23 5.54
CA ALA A 244 -8.07 -16.91 6.08
C ALA A 244 -6.71 -16.36 5.63
N ARG A 245 -5.65 -17.17 5.69
CA ARG A 245 -4.30 -16.79 5.23
C ARG A 245 -4.29 -16.41 3.76
N ASP A 246 -4.96 -17.19 2.93
CA ASP A 246 -5.07 -16.93 1.50
C ASP A 246 -5.77 -15.60 1.26
N VAL A 247 -6.90 -15.31 1.91
CA VAL A 247 -7.61 -14.03 1.79
C VAL A 247 -6.73 -12.84 2.21
N VAL A 248 -6.06 -12.92 3.35
CA VAL A 248 -5.23 -11.82 3.88
C VAL A 248 -4.01 -11.55 3.00
N HIS A 249 -3.38 -12.60 2.45
CA HIS A 249 -2.13 -12.49 1.70
C HIS A 249 -2.30 -12.52 0.18
N PHE A 250 -3.53 -12.70 -0.33
CA PHE A 250 -3.80 -12.87 -1.76
C PHE A 250 -3.22 -11.76 -2.63
N SER A 251 -3.44 -10.51 -2.24
CA SER A 251 -2.96 -9.33 -2.98
C SER A 251 -1.44 -9.34 -3.15
N ALA A 252 -0.73 -9.66 -2.07
CA ALA A 252 0.72 -9.78 -2.02
C ALA A 252 1.24 -11.01 -2.81
N LEU A 253 0.48 -12.11 -2.81
CA LEU A 253 0.80 -13.30 -3.59
C LEU A 253 0.64 -13.03 -5.08
N PHE A 254 -0.44 -12.35 -5.48
CA PHE A 254 -0.68 -11.98 -6.86
C PHE A 254 0.34 -10.97 -7.40
N ASP A 255 0.70 -9.95 -6.62
CA ASP A 255 1.79 -9.02 -6.97
C ASP A 255 3.11 -9.78 -7.21
N ARG A 256 3.43 -10.74 -6.34
CA ARG A 256 4.60 -11.61 -6.52
C ARG A 256 4.50 -12.46 -7.79
N TRP A 257 3.31 -13.01 -8.09
CA TRP A 257 3.07 -13.81 -9.29
C TRP A 257 3.32 -13.01 -10.56
N ILE A 258 2.79 -11.78 -10.66
CA ILE A 258 3.05 -10.88 -11.81
C ILE A 258 4.53 -10.51 -11.92
N GLN A 259 5.20 -10.23 -10.80
CA GLN A 259 6.64 -9.94 -10.80
C GLN A 259 7.47 -11.12 -11.29
N ASN A 260 7.15 -12.33 -10.84
CA ASN A 260 7.80 -13.56 -11.27
C ASN A 260 7.55 -13.82 -12.75
N LEU A 261 6.30 -13.64 -13.21
CA LEU A 261 5.93 -13.79 -14.60
C LEU A 261 6.74 -12.84 -15.50
N ARG A 262 6.77 -11.54 -15.20
CA ARG A 262 7.55 -10.53 -15.95
C ARG A 262 9.03 -10.87 -16.04
N ARG A 263 9.62 -11.38 -14.94
CA ARG A 263 11.03 -11.83 -14.93
C ARG A 263 11.25 -13.10 -15.74
N ALA A 264 10.30 -14.03 -15.71
CA ALA A 264 10.38 -15.27 -16.48
C ALA A 264 10.25 -15.02 -17.98
N VAL A 265 9.43 -14.04 -18.39
CA VAL A 265 9.21 -13.73 -19.81
C VAL A 265 10.13 -12.63 -20.36
N GLY A 266 10.73 -11.81 -19.52
CA GLY A 266 11.68 -10.76 -19.93
C GLY A 266 11.06 -9.46 -20.46
N TRP A 267 9.78 -9.20 -20.23
CA TRP A 267 9.13 -7.96 -20.68
C TRP A 267 8.03 -7.51 -19.72
N ASN A 268 7.65 -6.23 -19.81
CA ASN A 268 6.74 -5.62 -18.85
C ASN A 268 5.28 -5.92 -19.22
N ILE A 269 4.83 -7.12 -18.85
CA ILE A 269 3.45 -7.58 -19.08
C ILE A 269 2.44 -6.53 -18.58
N GLN A 270 1.61 -6.05 -19.49
CA GLN A 270 0.37 -5.34 -19.18
C GLN A 270 -0.78 -6.33 -19.04
N TYR A 271 -1.62 -6.11 -18.03
CA TYR A 271 -2.77 -6.94 -17.78
C TYR A 271 -3.94 -6.12 -17.26
N TYR A 272 -5.15 -6.61 -17.49
CA TYR A 272 -6.34 -6.29 -16.69
C TYR A 272 -6.69 -7.50 -15.85
N GLY A 273 -7.11 -7.26 -14.61
CA GLY A 273 -7.45 -8.32 -13.69
C GLY A 273 -8.71 -8.00 -12.91
N THR A 274 -9.51 -9.03 -12.66
CA THR A 274 -10.68 -8.97 -11.78
C THR A 274 -10.55 -10.07 -10.74
N VAL A 275 -10.72 -9.71 -9.47
CA VAL A 275 -10.87 -10.67 -8.37
C VAL A 275 -12.35 -10.90 -8.15
N GLU A 276 -12.77 -12.15 -8.20
CA GLU A 276 -14.13 -12.58 -7.93
C GLU A 276 -14.11 -13.54 -6.74
N PRO A 277 -15.00 -13.36 -5.74
CA PRO A 277 -15.10 -14.33 -4.66
C PRO A 277 -15.79 -15.59 -5.18
N GLN A 278 -15.10 -16.73 -5.06
CA GLN A 278 -15.76 -18.03 -5.17
C GLN A 278 -16.49 -18.35 -3.86
N LYS A 279 -17.07 -19.55 -3.78
CA LYS A 279 -17.74 -20.07 -2.58
C LYS A 279 -16.91 -19.82 -1.32
N ARG A 280 -17.58 -19.35 -0.26
CA ARG A 280 -16.97 -18.93 1.02
C ARG A 280 -15.88 -17.85 0.89
N GLY A 281 -15.94 -17.02 -0.16
CA GLY A 281 -15.02 -15.89 -0.34
C GLY A 281 -13.63 -16.28 -0.80
N ALA A 282 -13.43 -17.53 -1.26
CA ALA A 282 -12.15 -17.98 -1.79
C ALA A 282 -11.71 -17.08 -2.96
N PRO A 283 -10.51 -16.47 -2.92
CA PRO A 283 -10.07 -15.59 -4.00
C PRO A 283 -9.96 -16.33 -5.34
N HIS A 284 -10.58 -15.78 -6.38
CA HIS A 284 -10.48 -16.26 -7.74
C HIS A 284 -10.15 -15.09 -8.65
N LEU A 285 -9.22 -15.29 -9.59
CA LEU A 285 -8.70 -14.21 -10.37
C LEU A 285 -8.79 -14.51 -11.86
N HIS A 286 -9.38 -13.57 -12.57
CA HIS A 286 -9.40 -13.52 -14.02
C HIS A 286 -8.41 -12.47 -14.49
N ILE A 287 -7.43 -12.87 -15.29
CA ILE A 287 -6.37 -12.01 -15.80
C ILE A 287 -6.43 -12.04 -17.32
N LEU A 288 -6.63 -10.88 -17.92
CA LEU A 288 -6.39 -10.67 -19.33
C LEU A 288 -4.99 -10.09 -19.50
N ILE A 289 -4.10 -10.84 -20.15
CA ILE A 289 -2.73 -10.44 -20.49
C ILE A 289 -2.71 -9.97 -21.94
N ARG A 290 -2.10 -8.81 -22.16
CA ARG A 290 -1.78 -8.33 -23.50
C ARG A 290 -0.56 -9.12 -23.96
N GLY A 291 -0.64 -9.83 -25.08
CA GLY A 291 0.40 -10.77 -25.53
C GLY A 291 0.11 -12.23 -25.18
N THR A 292 1.13 -13.09 -25.38
CA THR A 292 1.05 -14.53 -25.16
C THR A 292 2.18 -15.00 -24.27
N VAL A 293 1.89 -15.94 -23.39
CA VAL A 293 2.86 -16.63 -22.55
C VAL A 293 2.66 -18.13 -22.73
N SER A 294 3.74 -18.90 -22.77
CA SER A 294 3.61 -20.36 -22.87
C SER A 294 2.94 -20.91 -21.62
N ARG A 295 2.08 -21.93 -21.80
CA ARG A 295 1.38 -22.59 -20.69
C ARG A 295 2.38 -23.18 -19.68
N GLU A 296 3.54 -23.63 -20.17
CA GLU A 296 4.60 -24.17 -19.33
C GLU A 296 5.18 -23.13 -18.39
N ILE A 297 5.53 -21.94 -18.90
CA ILE A 297 6.01 -20.84 -18.04
C ILE A 297 4.94 -20.42 -17.04
N VAL A 298 3.67 -20.35 -17.44
CA VAL A 298 2.57 -20.05 -16.51
C VAL A 298 2.50 -21.07 -15.38
N ARG A 299 2.59 -22.38 -15.68
CA ARG A 299 2.60 -23.44 -14.67
C ARG A 299 3.80 -23.34 -13.74
N GLN A 300 5.00 -23.14 -14.29
CA GLN A 300 6.22 -22.99 -13.51
C GLN A 300 6.15 -21.78 -12.58
N VAL A 301 5.72 -20.62 -13.10
CA VAL A 301 5.55 -19.40 -12.30
C VAL A 301 4.53 -19.61 -11.18
N THR A 302 3.41 -20.25 -11.47
CA THR A 302 2.41 -20.57 -10.44
C THR A 302 2.97 -21.51 -9.37
N ALA A 303 3.68 -22.57 -9.76
CA ALA A 303 4.29 -23.51 -8.83
C ALA A 303 5.42 -22.90 -7.98
N ALA A 304 6.20 -21.97 -8.56
CA ALA A 304 7.32 -21.32 -7.89
C ALA A 304 6.91 -20.06 -7.09
N THR A 305 5.66 -19.62 -7.18
CA THR A 305 5.19 -18.41 -6.50
C THR A 305 4.62 -18.75 -5.12
N TYR A 306 5.27 -18.20 -4.10
CA TYR A 306 4.86 -18.27 -2.71
C TYR A 306 5.09 -16.92 -2.04
N ARG A 307 4.43 -16.72 -0.89
CA ARG A 307 4.68 -15.58 0.00
C ARG A 307 5.28 -16.10 1.30
N ASN A 308 6.54 -15.76 1.56
CA ASN A 308 7.12 -15.94 2.89
C ASN A 308 6.56 -14.86 3.82
N VAL A 309 5.93 -15.29 4.91
CA VAL A 309 5.46 -14.43 6.00
C VAL A 309 6.19 -14.91 7.26
N TRP A 310 6.85 -13.99 7.96
CA TRP A 310 7.43 -14.27 9.27
C TRP A 310 6.43 -13.80 10.31
N TRP A 311 5.72 -14.76 10.90
CA TRP A 311 4.68 -14.53 11.90
C TRP A 311 4.84 -15.58 13.00
N PRO A 312 4.42 -15.31 14.25
CA PRO A 312 4.32 -16.33 15.27
C PRO A 312 3.50 -17.53 14.75
N PRO A 313 3.73 -18.74 15.29
CA PRO A 313 2.90 -19.88 14.94
C PRO A 313 1.41 -19.57 15.19
N HIS A 314 0.54 -20.00 14.28
CA HIS A 314 -0.91 -19.72 14.30
C HIS A 314 -1.74 -21.00 14.44
N ASP A 315 -1.12 -22.11 14.79
CA ASP A 315 -1.82 -23.33 15.13
C ASP A 315 -2.44 -23.23 16.52
N ARG A 316 -3.50 -24.01 16.75
CA ARG A 316 -4.15 -24.16 18.07
C ARG A 316 -3.17 -24.49 19.20
N ALA A 317 -2.08 -25.21 18.92
CA ALA A 317 -1.10 -25.56 19.96
C ALA A 317 -0.24 -24.36 20.39
N SER A 318 -0.25 -23.28 19.61
CA SER A 318 0.49 -22.05 19.84
C SER A 318 -0.42 -20.89 20.28
N GLU A 319 -1.71 -21.16 20.52
CA GLU A 319 -2.68 -20.19 21.03
C GLU A 319 -2.33 -19.82 22.48
N VAL A 320 -1.88 -18.58 22.70
CA VAL A 320 -1.51 -18.07 24.04
C VAL A 320 -2.75 -17.78 24.89
N TYR A 321 -3.87 -17.45 24.25
CA TYR A 321 -5.11 -17.00 24.87
C TYR A 321 -6.29 -17.90 24.43
N PRO A 322 -6.34 -19.18 24.88
CA PRO A 322 -7.38 -20.10 24.47
C PRO A 322 -8.68 -19.89 25.25
N GLY A 323 -9.81 -20.00 24.54
CA GLY A 323 -11.15 -20.02 25.15
C GLY A 323 -11.53 -18.70 25.83
N ASP A 324 -11.84 -18.75 27.12
CA ASP A 324 -12.30 -17.60 27.91
C ASP A 324 -11.15 -16.71 28.44
N ILE A 325 -9.90 -17.14 28.25
CA ILE A 325 -8.73 -16.37 28.67
C ILE A 325 -8.43 -15.34 27.60
N VAL A 326 -8.98 -14.13 27.74
CA VAL A 326 -8.79 -13.03 26.79
C VAL A 326 -7.92 -11.92 27.36
N PRO A 327 -7.07 -11.27 26.54
CA PRO A 327 -6.31 -10.10 26.95
C PRO A 327 -7.21 -8.99 27.49
N ILE A 328 -6.81 -8.34 28.59
CA ILE A 328 -7.56 -7.25 29.22
C ILE A 328 -6.98 -5.92 28.77
N TRP A 329 -7.83 -4.94 28.45
CA TRP A 329 -7.38 -3.59 28.13
C TRP A 329 -6.83 -2.89 29.37
N ASP A 330 -5.58 -2.42 29.33
CA ASP A 330 -4.97 -1.58 30.36
C ASP A 330 -5.02 -0.09 29.91
N PRO A 331 -5.87 0.75 30.52
CA PRO A 331 -5.97 2.16 30.17
C PRO A 331 -4.71 2.98 30.46
N ALA A 332 -3.87 2.57 31.42
CA ALA A 332 -2.65 3.28 31.77
C ALA A 332 -1.54 3.05 30.74
N ARG A 333 -1.52 1.86 30.13
CA ARG A 333 -0.53 1.47 29.09
C ARG A 333 -1.05 1.64 27.67
N MET A 334 -2.36 1.85 27.50
CA MET A 334 -3.02 1.95 26.21
C MET A 334 -2.76 0.71 25.33
N THR A 335 -2.73 -0.48 25.95
CA THR A 335 -2.56 -1.77 25.27
C THR A 335 -3.32 -2.87 25.99
N PHE A 336 -3.54 -4.00 25.30
CA PHE A 336 -3.99 -5.23 25.94
C PHE A 336 -2.84 -5.89 26.70
N VAL A 337 -3.13 -6.42 27.89
CA VAL A 337 -2.21 -7.16 28.75
C VAL A 337 -2.78 -8.55 29.07
N ASP A 338 -1.90 -9.44 29.49
CA ASP A 338 -2.30 -10.77 29.96
C ASP A 338 -3.23 -10.65 31.19
N PRO A 339 -4.38 -11.34 31.23
CA PRO A 339 -5.28 -11.31 32.38
C PRO A 339 -4.61 -11.74 33.69
N ASP A 340 -3.62 -12.63 33.64
CA ASP A 340 -2.90 -13.13 34.82
C ASP A 340 -1.63 -12.32 35.14
N TRP A 341 -1.44 -11.18 34.46
CA TRP A 341 -0.28 -10.32 34.71
C TRP A 341 -0.36 -9.68 36.10
N ILE A 342 0.40 -10.23 37.06
CA ILE A 342 0.61 -9.60 38.37
C ILE A 342 1.67 -8.50 38.21
N PRO A 343 1.36 -7.24 38.58
CA PRO A 343 2.37 -6.18 38.59
C PRO A 343 3.38 -6.51 39.69
N VAL A 344 4.61 -6.85 39.31
CA VAL A 344 5.72 -6.91 40.28
C VAL A 344 6.01 -5.49 40.71
N GLY A 345 5.53 -5.11 41.90
CA GLY A 345 5.80 -3.83 42.50
C GLY A 345 7.25 -3.73 42.98
N GLY A 346 7.96 -2.68 42.57
CA GLY A 346 9.05 -2.10 43.34
C GLY A 346 10.48 -2.31 42.83
N SER A 347 11.13 -1.19 42.52
CA SER A 347 12.58 -0.91 42.55
C SER A 347 13.56 -1.80 41.76
N THR A 348 14.20 -1.18 40.78
CA THR A 348 15.59 -1.41 40.32
C THR A 348 16.33 -2.63 40.89
N SER A 349 16.35 -3.71 40.12
CA SER A 349 17.60 -4.37 39.72
C SER A 349 17.31 -5.25 38.52
N CYS A 350 18.18 -5.13 37.51
CA CYS A 350 18.17 -5.98 36.34
C CYS A 350 18.68 -7.37 36.74
N GLU A 351 17.78 -8.31 37.01
CA GLU A 351 18.10 -9.73 36.96
C GLU A 351 17.20 -10.40 35.94
N SER A 352 17.87 -10.95 34.94
CA SER A 352 17.32 -11.69 33.83
C SER A 352 16.84 -13.06 34.27
N SER A 353 15.54 -13.32 34.16
CA SER A 353 15.04 -14.69 34.00
C SER A 353 13.61 -14.67 33.42
N ASP A 354 13.46 -15.42 32.33
CA ASP A 354 12.23 -15.99 31.78
C ASP A 354 11.23 -15.09 31.05
N ALA A 355 11.70 -14.44 29.98
CA ALA A 355 10.83 -13.97 28.89
C ALA A 355 11.10 -14.79 27.60
N PRO A 356 10.07 -15.23 26.85
CA PRO A 356 10.24 -15.89 25.56
C PRO A 356 11.01 -15.01 24.56
N GLU A 357 11.95 -15.62 23.83
CA GLU A 357 12.97 -14.99 22.98
C GLU A 357 12.44 -14.03 21.88
N TRP A 358 11.13 -14.02 21.61
CA TRP A 358 10.52 -13.18 20.58
C TRP A 358 10.05 -11.80 21.07
N VAL A 359 9.95 -11.56 22.38
CA VAL A 359 9.55 -10.26 22.94
C VAL A 359 10.71 -9.24 22.95
N GLN A 360 11.97 -9.70 22.95
CA GLN A 360 13.14 -8.82 23.07
C GLN A 360 13.55 -8.09 21.78
N LYS A 361 12.92 -8.36 20.63
CA LYS A 361 13.41 -7.87 19.32
C LYS A 361 12.77 -6.59 18.80
N GLU A 362 11.78 -6.03 19.49
CA GLU A 362 11.24 -4.73 19.12
C GLU A 362 11.48 -3.73 20.26
N THR A 363 12.32 -2.74 19.95
CA THR A 363 12.72 -1.58 20.78
C THR A 363 13.73 -1.86 21.90
N ILE A 364 15.02 -1.61 21.62
CA ILE A 364 15.93 -0.75 22.40
C ILE A 364 17.20 -0.51 21.57
N THR A 365 17.54 0.76 21.38
CA THR A 365 18.80 1.27 20.83
C THR A 365 19.98 0.75 21.69
N PRO A 366 21.05 0.17 21.12
CA PRO A 366 22.20 -0.22 21.94
C PRO A 366 22.97 1.04 22.36
N CYS A 367 23.13 1.24 23.66
CA CYS A 367 24.16 2.12 24.21
C CYS A 367 25.52 1.64 23.73
N HIS A 368 26.34 2.57 23.24
CA HIS A 368 27.74 2.33 22.92
C HIS A 368 28.50 1.95 24.19
N ASP A 369 29.28 0.88 24.12
CA ASP A 369 30.37 0.65 25.05
C ASP A 369 31.68 0.47 24.28
N VAL A 370 32.68 1.19 24.75
CA VAL A 370 34.02 1.35 24.18
C VAL A 370 34.90 0.23 24.74
N GLY A 371 35.37 -0.69 23.90
CA GLY A 371 36.22 -1.79 24.37
C GLY A 371 36.90 -2.59 23.25
N THR A 372 38.16 -2.23 22.98
CA THR A 372 39.28 -3.08 22.54
C THR A 372 39.03 -4.24 21.54
N ARG A 373 39.47 -4.03 20.29
CA ARG A 373 39.68 -5.08 19.27
C ARG A 373 40.89 -5.97 19.62
N PRO A 374 40.80 -7.31 19.49
CA PRO A 374 41.98 -8.17 19.37
C PRO A 374 42.54 -8.11 17.94
N SER A 375 43.86 -8.05 17.84
CA SER A 375 44.67 -8.09 16.63
C SER A 375 44.49 -9.40 15.84
N ARG A 376 44.22 -9.30 14.53
CA ARG A 376 44.33 -10.44 13.61
C ARG A 376 45.79 -10.66 13.23
N SER A 377 46.31 -11.84 13.57
CA SER A 377 47.57 -12.37 13.06
C SER A 377 47.45 -12.70 11.57
N SER A 378 48.41 -12.19 10.80
CA SER A 378 48.71 -12.60 9.44
C SER A 378 49.23 -14.05 9.41
N ALA A 379 48.63 -14.89 8.57
CA ALA A 379 49.24 -16.14 8.14
C ALA A 379 49.44 -16.07 6.63
N SER A 380 50.70 -15.88 6.26
CA SER A 380 51.28 -16.11 4.95
C SER A 380 51.40 -17.60 4.67
N SER A 381 50.91 -18.05 3.52
CA SER A 381 51.49 -19.07 2.60
C SER A 381 50.64 -19.11 1.34
#